data_AF-A0AAW0D9P3-F1
#
_entry.id   AF-A0AAW0D9P3-F1
#
_cell.length_a   1.000
_cell.length_b   1.000
_cell.length_c   1.000
_cell.angle_alpha   90.00
_cell.angle_beta   90.00
_cell.angle_gamma   90.00
#
_symmetry.space_group_name_H-M   'P 1'
#
loop_
_entity.id
_entity.type
_entity.pdbx_description
1 polymer ?
#
loop_
_entity_poly.entity_id
_entity_poly.type
_entity_poly.pdbx_seq_one_letter_code
_entity_poly.pdbx_strand_id
1 'polypeptide(L)'
;TAGPSWFDLPAPAEADLPRLHREVEALRLRNHLDPKRFYRKDEGEGKGIKGLPKHFAIGTIVPSSTPFGTQSADNLTRSQRKRTLVDELVDDAEAKRYAKRKFEDLQAVRGAKGRNTLHAKKALRRSKW
;
A
#
# COMPACT_ATOMS: atom_id res chain seq x y z
N THR A 1 -10.79 -22.15 -12.72
CA THR A 1 -9.41 -22.22 -12.21
C THR A 1 -8.47 -21.78 -13.32
N ALA A 2 -7.21 -21.48 -13.01
CA ALA A 2 -6.21 -21.11 -14.02
C ALA A 2 -5.82 -22.27 -14.97
N GLY A 3 -6.32 -23.48 -14.71
CA GLY A 3 -6.12 -24.69 -15.51
C GLY A 3 -5.00 -25.60 -14.99
N PRO A 4 -4.85 -26.81 -15.54
CA PRO A 4 -3.89 -27.81 -15.05
C PRO A 4 -2.42 -27.39 -15.19
N SER A 5 -2.09 -26.59 -16.20
CA SER A 5 -0.75 -26.04 -16.39
C SER A 5 -0.32 -25.07 -15.27
N TRP A 6 -1.29 -24.62 -14.45
CA TRP A 6 -1.06 -23.74 -13.32
C TRP A 6 -1.75 -24.27 -12.05
N PHE A 7 -1.64 -25.59 -11.86
CA PHE A 7 -2.08 -26.30 -10.66
C PHE A 7 -3.51 -25.96 -10.20
N ASP A 8 -4.40 -25.64 -11.15
CA ASP A 8 -5.79 -25.29 -10.91
C ASP A 8 -6.01 -24.16 -9.88
N LEU A 9 -5.16 -23.12 -9.92
CA LEU A 9 -5.31 -21.95 -9.06
C LEU A 9 -6.76 -21.40 -9.10
N PRO A 10 -7.47 -21.35 -7.95
CA PRO A 10 -8.84 -20.89 -7.91
C PRO A 10 -8.93 -19.37 -8.15
N ALA A 11 -10.06 -18.94 -8.69
CA ALA A 11 -10.40 -17.52 -8.67
C ALA A 11 -10.95 -17.18 -7.28
N PRO A 12 -10.58 -16.04 -6.69
CA PRO A 12 -11.15 -15.61 -5.42
C PRO A 12 -12.64 -15.32 -5.56
N ALA A 13 -13.40 -15.53 -4.48
CA ALA A 13 -14.82 -15.27 -4.44
C ALA A 13 -15.11 -13.76 -4.59
N GLU A 14 -16.20 -13.41 -5.27
CA GLU A 14 -16.55 -12.01 -5.55
C GLU A 14 -16.75 -11.17 -4.28
N ALA A 15 -17.24 -11.80 -3.21
CA ALA A 15 -17.44 -11.16 -1.91
C ALA A 15 -16.12 -10.69 -1.26
N ASP A 16 -15.01 -11.38 -1.53
CA ASP A 16 -13.69 -11.06 -0.95
C ASP A 16 -12.92 -10.02 -1.78
N LEU A 17 -13.33 -9.76 -3.03
CA LEU A 17 -12.64 -8.86 -3.94
C LEU A 17 -12.40 -7.46 -3.37
N PRO A 18 -13.33 -6.80 -2.64
CA PRO A 18 -13.07 -5.47 -2.08
C PRO A 18 -11.93 -5.47 -1.06
N ARG A 19 -11.82 -6.52 -0.25
CA ARG A 19 -10.73 -6.68 0.73
C ARG A 19 -9.43 -6.99 0.01
N LEU A 20 -9.44 -7.97 -0.89
CA LEU A 20 -8.27 -8.39 -1.66
C LEU A 20 -7.73 -7.26 -2.55
N HIS A 21 -8.62 -6.42 -3.07
CA HIS A 21 -8.26 -5.24 -3.84
C HIS A 21 -7.33 -4.31 -3.06
N ARG A 22 -7.63 -4.04 -1.78
CA ARG A 22 -6.79 -3.18 -0.94
C ARG A 22 -5.37 -3.74 -0.79
N GLU A 23 -5.25 -5.05 -0.62
CA GLU A 23 -3.95 -5.72 -0.51
C GLU A 23 -3.14 -5.60 -1.82
N VAL A 24 -3.78 -5.90 -2.96
CA VAL A 24 -3.11 -5.86 -4.27
C VAL A 24 -2.80 -4.42 -4.70
N GLU A 25 -3.67 -3.48 -4.37
CA GLU A 25 -3.44 -2.05 -4.61
C GLU A 25 -2.25 -1.53 -3.80
N ALA A 26 -2.12 -1.92 -2.53
CA ALA A 26 -0.94 -1.60 -1.73
C ALA A 26 0.35 -2.13 -2.38
N LEU A 27 0.33 -3.34 -2.95
CA LEU A 27 1.46 -3.92 -3.68
C LEU A 27 1.80 -3.19 -4.99
N ARG A 28 0.79 -2.62 -5.67
CA ARG A 28 1.00 -1.77 -6.87
C ARG A 28 1.63 -0.44 -6.51
N LEU A 29 1.20 0.14 -5.39
CA LEU A 29 1.70 1.41 -4.88
C LEU A 29 3.04 1.28 -4.14
N ARG A 30 3.70 0.11 -4.18
CA ARG A 30 4.98 -0.14 -3.49
C ARG A 30 6.08 0.88 -3.81
N ASN A 31 6.08 1.43 -5.02
CA ASN A 31 7.00 2.49 -5.45
C ASN A 31 6.82 3.83 -4.71
N HIS A 32 5.67 4.05 -4.09
CA HIS A 32 5.35 5.26 -3.36
C HIS A 32 5.49 5.11 -1.84
N LEU A 33 5.73 3.89 -1.35
CA LEU A 33 5.85 3.60 0.08
C LEU A 33 7.23 3.94 0.63
N ASP A 34 8.29 3.51 -0.06
CA ASP A 34 9.68 3.74 0.33
C ASP A 34 10.39 4.58 -0.75
N PRO A 35 10.90 5.80 -0.43
CA PRO A 35 11.61 6.64 -1.38
C PRO A 35 12.93 6.04 -1.88
N LYS A 36 13.45 4.99 -1.25
CA LYS A 36 14.73 4.36 -1.59
C LYS A 36 14.58 3.11 -2.47
N ARG A 37 13.35 2.61 -2.65
CA ARG A 37 13.09 1.38 -3.41
C ARG A 37 12.32 1.71 -4.68
N PHE A 38 12.95 1.42 -5.82
CA PHE A 38 12.35 1.59 -7.14
C PHE A 38 12.11 0.23 -7.77
N TYR A 39 10.84 -0.07 -8.07
CA TYR A 39 10.43 -1.27 -8.77
C TYR A 39 9.93 -0.93 -10.18
N ARG A 40 9.99 -1.94 -11.06
CA ARG A 40 9.36 -1.86 -12.38
C ARG A 40 7.85 -1.60 -12.21
N LYS A 41 7.32 -0.71 -13.03
CA LYS A 41 5.90 -0.33 -13.04
C LYS A 41 5.05 -1.48 -13.60
N ASP A 42 3.95 -1.78 -12.91
CA ASP A 42 2.96 -2.77 -13.35
C ASP A 42 1.82 -2.08 -14.12
N GLU A 43 1.37 -2.66 -15.23
CA GLU A 43 0.35 -2.08 -16.13
C GLU A 43 -1.08 -2.03 -15.55
N GLY A 44 -1.28 -2.64 -14.37
CA GLY A 44 -2.57 -2.72 -13.69
C GLY A 44 -2.86 -1.54 -12.74
N GLU A 45 -1.91 -0.64 -12.54
CA GLU A 45 -2.05 0.50 -11.63
C GLU A 45 -3.21 1.43 -12.04
N GLY A 46 -4.05 1.83 -11.08
CA GLY A 46 -5.17 2.76 -11.31
C GLY A 46 -6.44 2.18 -11.94
N LYS A 47 -6.48 0.88 -12.24
CA LYS A 47 -7.66 0.20 -12.84
C LYS A 47 -8.67 -0.34 -11.81
N GLY A 48 -8.47 -0.08 -10.51
CA GLY A 48 -9.33 -0.53 -9.42
C GLY A 48 -9.50 -2.05 -9.37
N ILE A 49 -10.68 -2.51 -8.92
CA ILE A 49 -11.04 -3.95 -8.84
C ILE A 49 -10.95 -4.63 -10.21
N LYS A 50 -11.32 -3.92 -11.29
CA LYS A 50 -11.21 -4.43 -12.67
C LYS A 50 -9.75 -4.63 -13.13
N GLY A 51 -8.81 -4.00 -12.44
CA GLY A 51 -7.39 -4.19 -12.69
C GLY A 51 -6.85 -5.48 -12.08
N LEU A 52 -7.56 -6.15 -11.17
CA LEU A 52 -7.05 -7.35 -10.50
C LEU A 52 -6.84 -8.50 -11.51
N PRO A 53 -5.80 -9.34 -11.31
CA PRO A 53 -5.68 -10.57 -12.06
C PRO A 53 -6.92 -11.46 -11.87
N LYS A 54 -7.33 -12.20 -12.91
CA LYS A 54 -8.49 -13.10 -12.84
C LYS A 54 -8.28 -14.26 -11.85
N HIS A 55 -7.04 -14.72 -11.71
CA HIS A 55 -6.67 -15.81 -10.81
C HIS A 55 -5.48 -15.35 -9.98
N PHE A 56 -5.66 -15.29 -8.66
CA PHE A 56 -4.59 -15.00 -7.71
C PHE A 56 -4.95 -15.59 -6.34
N ALA A 57 -3.94 -15.84 -5.53
CA ALA A 57 -4.08 -16.26 -4.14
C ALA A 57 -3.15 -15.45 -3.24
N ILE A 58 -3.56 -15.23 -2.00
CA ILE A 58 -2.72 -14.63 -0.97
C ILE A 58 -2.24 -15.77 -0.06
N GLY A 59 -0.92 -15.91 0.05
CA GLY A 59 -0.28 -16.89 0.92
C GLY A 59 0.50 -16.22 2.05
N THR A 60 0.87 -17.01 3.05
CA THR A 60 1.74 -16.60 4.15
C THR A 60 3.08 -17.32 4.02
N ILE A 61 4.18 -16.59 4.22
CA ILE A 61 5.52 -17.17 4.19
C ILE A 61 5.70 -18.06 5.42
N VAL A 62 6.10 -19.31 5.21
CA VAL A 62 6.44 -20.25 6.29
C VAL A 62 7.84 -19.91 6.80
N PRO A 63 8.04 -19.73 8.12
CA PRO A 63 9.33 -19.34 8.66
C PRO A 63 10.37 -20.45 8.46
N SER A 64 11.60 -20.06 8.10
CA SER A 64 12.71 -20.99 7.98
C SER A 64 13.45 -21.18 9.31
N SER A 65 13.88 -22.40 9.60
CA SER A 65 14.77 -22.67 10.73
C SER A 65 16.22 -22.60 10.24
N THR A 66 17.11 -22.08 11.08
CA THR A 66 18.55 -22.25 10.85
C THR A 66 18.93 -23.72 11.04
N PRO A 67 20.11 -24.16 10.55
CA PRO A 67 20.61 -25.52 10.78
C PRO A 67 20.71 -25.91 12.26
N PHE A 68 20.78 -24.93 13.16
CA PHE A 68 20.89 -25.13 14.60
C PHE A 68 19.54 -25.05 15.34
N GLY A 69 18.41 -25.07 14.60
CA GLY A 69 17.07 -25.03 15.20
C GLY A 69 16.66 -23.66 15.75
N THR A 70 17.46 -22.61 15.50
CA THR A 70 17.14 -21.25 15.93
C THR A 70 16.32 -20.51 14.88
N GLN A 71 15.59 -19.48 15.30
CA GLN A 71 14.86 -18.62 14.36
C GLN A 71 15.84 -17.87 13.47
N SER A 72 15.61 -17.87 12.16
CA SER A 72 16.33 -16.99 11.23
C SER A 72 16.03 -15.51 11.53
N ALA A 73 17.02 -14.63 11.34
CA ALA A 73 16.86 -13.18 11.49
C ALA A 73 15.84 -12.58 10.51
N ASP A 74 15.60 -13.26 9.38
CA ASP A 74 14.60 -12.84 8.38
C ASP A 74 13.16 -13.14 8.80
N ASN A 75 12.96 -13.96 9.85
CA ASN A 75 11.62 -14.31 10.30
C ASN A 75 11.04 -13.21 11.20
N LEU A 76 9.80 -12.82 10.89
CA LEU A 76 9.03 -11.95 11.77
C LEU A 76 8.71 -12.64 13.10
N THR A 77 8.77 -11.88 14.19
CA THR A 77 8.31 -12.32 15.51
C THR A 77 6.79 -12.44 15.57
N ARG A 78 6.25 -13.13 16.58
CA ARG A 78 4.80 -13.35 16.72
C ARG A 78 3.99 -12.04 16.80
N SER A 79 4.55 -10.98 17.38
CA SER A 79 3.88 -9.68 17.52
C SER A 79 3.86 -8.86 16.22
N GLN A 80 4.88 -9.06 15.38
CA GLN A 80 5.02 -8.37 14.09
C GLN A 80 4.18 -9.01 12.99
N ARG A 81 3.91 -10.32 13.07
CA ARG A 81 3.04 -11.03 12.11
C ARG A 81 1.60 -10.51 12.23
N LYS A 82 1.06 -9.95 11.15
CA LYS A 82 -0.36 -9.53 11.10
C LYS A 82 -1.16 -10.44 10.18
N ARG A 83 -2.46 -10.13 10.06
CA ARG A 83 -3.40 -10.88 9.21
C ARG A 83 -3.37 -10.44 7.75
N THR A 84 -2.90 -9.23 7.47
CA THR A 84 -2.91 -8.62 6.15
C THR A 84 -1.61 -7.87 5.89
N LEU A 85 -1.27 -7.69 4.61
CA LEU A 85 -0.09 -6.93 4.20
C LEU A 85 -0.24 -5.44 4.56
N VAL A 86 -1.46 -4.92 4.41
CA VAL A 86 -1.77 -3.53 4.77
C VAL A 86 -1.61 -3.29 6.27
N ASP A 87 -2.01 -4.23 7.13
CA ASP A 87 -1.83 -4.08 8.58
C ASP A 87 -0.34 -4.05 8.97
N GLU A 88 0.50 -4.86 8.32
CA GLU A 88 1.96 -4.83 8.53
C GLU A 88 2.56 -3.48 8.12
N LEU A 89 2.10 -2.94 6.99
CA LEU A 89 2.53 -1.63 6.50
C LEU A 89 2.11 -0.47 7.43
N VAL A 90 0.91 -0.55 8.02
CA VAL A 90 0.40 0.50 8.93
C VAL A 90 1.13 0.49 10.27
N ASP A 91 1.62 -0.67 10.72
CA ASP A 91 2.40 -0.82 11.95
C ASP A 91 3.85 -0.30 11.80
N ASP A 92 4.35 -0.20 10.57
CA ASP A 92 5.68 0.36 10.28
C ASP A 92 5.73 1.88 10.56
N ALA A 93 6.46 2.23 11.61
CA ALA A 93 6.64 3.60 12.06
C ALA A 93 7.36 4.49 11.04
N GLU A 94 8.30 3.96 10.26
CA GLU A 94 9.04 4.74 9.26
C GLU A 94 8.15 5.06 8.06
N ALA A 95 7.45 4.05 7.54
CA ALA A 95 6.48 4.21 6.47
C ALA A 95 5.39 5.23 6.85
N LYS A 96 4.87 5.15 8.08
CA LYS A 96 3.86 6.09 8.59
C LYS A 96 4.36 7.53 8.65
N ARG A 97 5.59 7.75 9.13
CA ARG A 97 6.21 9.08 9.18
C ARG A 97 6.41 9.66 7.79
N TYR A 98 6.92 8.84 6.86
CA TYR A 98 7.12 9.24 5.47
C TYR A 98 5.81 9.61 4.79
N ALA A 99 4.81 8.72 4.88
CA ALA A 99 3.49 8.91 4.29
C ALA A 99 2.82 10.19 4.82
N LYS A 100 2.87 10.41 6.14
CA LYS A 100 2.31 11.62 6.77
C LYS A 100 2.99 12.89 6.24
N ARG A 101 4.31 12.95 6.25
CA ARG A 101 5.08 14.11 5.75
C ARG A 101 4.74 14.40 4.28
N LYS A 102 4.79 13.39 3.42
CA LYS A 102 4.48 13.56 1.99
C LYS A 102 3.02 13.95 1.75
N PHE A 103 2.09 13.43 2.56
CA PHE A 103 0.70 13.83 2.50
C PHE A 103 0.54 15.32 2.85
N GLU A 104 1.16 15.79 3.93
CA GLU A 104 1.12 17.21 4.33
C GLU A 104 1.75 18.11 3.25
N ASP A 105 2.89 17.74 2.67
CA ASP A 105 3.51 18.46 1.55
C ASP A 105 2.54 18.60 0.37
N LEU A 106 1.91 17.49 -0.03
CA LEU A 106 0.95 17.48 -1.14
C LEU A 106 -0.31 18.30 -0.83
N GLN A 107 -0.83 18.22 0.39
CA GLN A 107 -1.98 19.00 0.81
C GLN A 107 -1.66 20.49 0.86
N ALA A 108 -0.47 20.88 1.32
CA ALA A 108 -0.01 22.27 1.30
C ALA A 108 0.03 22.81 -0.13
N VAL A 109 0.66 22.08 -1.07
CA VAL A 109 0.73 22.48 -2.48
C VAL A 109 -0.65 22.55 -3.14
N ARG A 110 -1.52 21.56 -2.88
CA ARG A 110 -2.90 21.54 -3.42
C ARG A 110 -3.77 22.64 -2.82
N GLY A 111 -3.65 22.89 -1.51
CA GLY A 111 -4.37 23.96 -0.81
C GLY A 111 -3.95 25.35 -1.30
N ALA A 112 -2.65 25.56 -1.51
CA ALA A 112 -2.09 26.79 -2.05
C ALA A 112 -2.45 27.06 -3.53
N LYS A 113 -2.98 26.07 -4.24
CA LYS A 113 -3.54 26.20 -5.60
C LYS A 113 -5.06 26.00 -5.64
N GLY A 114 -5.68 25.76 -4.50
CA GLY A 114 -7.08 25.35 -4.38
C GLY A 114 -8.07 26.52 -4.29
N ARG A 115 -9.31 26.19 -3.94
CA ARG A 115 -10.44 27.14 -3.89
C ARG A 115 -10.24 28.27 -2.88
N ASN A 116 -9.43 28.03 -1.84
CA ASN A 116 -9.17 29.00 -0.78
C ASN A 116 -8.11 30.05 -1.13
N THR A 117 -7.42 29.92 -2.26
CA THR A 117 -6.34 30.84 -2.68
C THR A 117 -6.80 32.27 -2.86
N LEU A 118 -7.94 32.45 -3.54
CA LEU A 118 -8.54 33.76 -3.76
C LEU A 118 -9.02 34.37 -2.44
N HIS A 119 -9.60 33.55 -1.54
CA HIS A 119 -9.98 33.98 -0.20
C HIS A 119 -8.77 34.44 0.63
N ALA A 120 -7.67 33.68 0.64
CA ALA A 120 -6.44 34.02 1.33
C ALA A 120 -5.81 35.32 0.79
N LYS A 121 -5.77 35.48 -0.55
CA LYS A 121 -5.31 36.73 -1.19
C LYS A 121 -6.16 37.93 -0.81
N LYS A 122 -7.49 37.77 -0.75
CA LYS A 122 -8.41 38.84 -0.33
C LYS A 122 -8.26 39.16 1.16
N ALA A 123 -8.04 38.16 2.02
CA ALA A 123 -7.81 38.36 3.45
C ALA A 123 -6.53 39.16 3.71
N LEU A 124 -5.42 38.87 3.01
CA LEU A 124 -4.18 39.65 3.09
C LEU A 124 -4.35 41.11 2.65
N ARG A 125 -5.34 41.40 1.80
CA ARG A 125 -5.66 42.75 1.30
C ARG A 125 -6.66 43.51 2.17
N ARG A 126 -7.28 42.87 3.17
CA ARG A 126 -8.16 43.58 4.11
C ARG A 126 -7.30 44.43 5.02
N SER A 127 -7.57 45.72 5.07
CA SER A 127 -6.86 46.62 5.97
C SER A 127 -7.26 46.30 7.42
N LYS A 128 -6.27 46.34 8.32
CA LYS A 128 -6.48 46.20 9.77
C LYS A 128 -6.90 47.55 10.32
N TRP A 129 -8.17 47.89 10.14
CA TRP A 129 -8.81 49.01 10.84
C TRP A 129 -10.08 48.47 11.49
#